data_AF-A0A9D2HT93-F1
#
_entry.id   AF-A0A9D2HT93-F1
#
_cell.length_a   1.000
_cell.length_b   1.000
_cell.length_c   1.000
_cell.angle_alpha   90.00
_cell.angle_beta   90.00
_cell.angle_gamma   90.00
#
_symmetry.space_group_name_H-M   'P 1'
#
loop_
_entity.id
_entity.type
_entity.pdbx_description
1 polymer ?
#
loop_
_entity_poly.entity_id
_entity_poly.type
_entity_poly.pdbx_seq_one_letter_code
_entity_poly.pdbx_strand_id
1 'polypeptide(L)'
;MLTTAFDTYSTARLISQCAPVSSIMTTDIVSFKPTDMISDVKGILETNEYRNYPVVENGKLVGIVSKDKFMMPEKQAVILTDHNELGQAVEGIESGKIVEVVDHHRFGGLQTSDPIFINVRPVGCTCTIVTNMYQQYGVEIPQQIAGLLMSAIISDTVLFKSPTCTQADKDAVEYLAKIAGVDYKEYGLAMLKAGADIGDMTPAQIVKNDSKEFQIGNYPMLISQLSVMDTDQVMAMQDEILANMAQVCKKEGYAMSIVIVTDIINEGSYLLFSGEPKNLIGEAFKQDASKSVMYLPGVMSRKKQIIPPLSEAVKKL
;
A
#
# COMPACT_ATOMS: atom_id res chain seq x y z
N MET A 1 46.62 -34.31 48.91
CA MET A 1 45.42 -34.62 49.71
C MET A 1 44.28 -33.80 49.11
N LEU A 2 43.17 -34.43 48.72
CA LEU A 2 42.05 -33.75 48.05
C LEU A 2 41.04 -33.35 49.15
N THR A 3 40.85 -32.04 49.34
CA THR A 3 39.98 -31.48 50.38
C THR A 3 38.80 -30.78 49.71
N THR A 4 37.59 -31.09 50.18
CA THR A 4 36.33 -30.60 49.62
C THR A 4 35.34 -30.39 50.75
N ALA A 5 34.40 -29.45 50.57
CA ALA A 5 33.32 -29.20 51.51
C ALA A 5 32.18 -30.23 51.42
N PHE A 6 32.24 -31.13 50.43
CA PHE A 6 31.21 -32.15 50.16
C PHE A 6 31.55 -33.50 50.79
N ASP A 7 30.53 -34.26 51.16
CA ASP A 7 30.68 -35.65 51.61
C ASP A 7 31.23 -36.56 50.50
N THR A 8 31.65 -37.77 50.86
CA THR A 8 32.27 -38.73 49.94
C THR A 8 31.36 -39.11 48.77
N TYR A 9 30.06 -39.28 49.00
CA TYR A 9 29.12 -39.67 47.95
C TYR A 9 28.89 -38.52 46.96
N SER A 10 28.67 -37.30 47.45
CA SER A 10 28.52 -36.09 46.63
C SER A 10 29.78 -35.79 45.82
N THR A 11 30.95 -35.96 46.44
CA THR A 11 32.25 -35.78 45.77
C THR A 11 32.44 -36.79 44.63
N ALA A 12 32.12 -38.07 44.85
CA ALA A 12 32.24 -39.10 43.82
C ALA A 12 31.32 -38.86 42.61
N ARG A 13 30.14 -38.23 42.79
CA ARG A 13 29.26 -37.83 41.69
C ARG A 13 29.74 -36.60 40.93
N LEU A 14 30.30 -35.61 41.63
CA LEU A 14 30.69 -34.34 41.01
C LEU A 14 32.05 -34.41 40.34
N ILE A 15 32.93 -35.32 40.76
CA ILE A 15 34.28 -35.45 40.20
C ILE A 15 34.26 -35.75 38.69
N SER A 16 33.24 -36.46 38.20
CA SER A 16 33.07 -36.73 36.77
C SER A 16 32.66 -35.48 35.97
N GLN A 17 32.24 -34.40 36.63
CA GLN A 17 31.91 -33.11 36.03
C GLN A 17 33.07 -32.10 36.14
N CYS A 18 34.16 -32.47 36.82
CA CYS A 18 35.35 -31.63 36.97
C CYS A 18 36.30 -31.69 35.76
N ALA A 19 35.90 -32.34 34.67
CA ALA A 19 36.66 -32.33 33.43
C ALA A 19 36.85 -30.86 32.97
N PRO A 20 38.09 -30.40 32.74
CA PRO A 20 38.32 -29.03 32.34
C PRO A 20 37.63 -28.78 31.00
N VAL A 21 36.96 -27.64 30.84
CA VAL A 21 36.24 -27.29 29.60
C VAL A 21 37.17 -27.36 28.39
N SER A 22 38.45 -27.02 28.57
CA SER A 22 39.51 -27.16 27.56
C SER A 22 39.70 -28.58 27.01
N SER A 23 39.29 -29.62 27.74
CA SER A 23 39.36 -31.01 27.29
C SER A 23 38.20 -31.45 26.41
N ILE A 24 37.11 -30.66 26.36
CA ILE A 24 35.88 -30.99 25.62
C ILE A 24 35.63 -29.96 24.50
N MET A 25 36.12 -28.73 24.65
CA MET A 25 35.89 -27.65 23.69
C MET A 25 36.71 -27.82 22.41
N THR A 26 36.12 -27.44 21.28
CA THR A 26 36.82 -27.32 19.99
C THR A 26 37.49 -25.95 19.89
N THR A 27 38.78 -25.92 19.54
CA THR A 27 39.54 -24.66 19.38
C THR A 27 39.50 -24.09 17.97
N ASP A 28 39.31 -24.95 16.96
CA ASP A 28 39.15 -24.55 15.56
C ASP A 28 37.65 -24.44 15.24
N ILE A 29 37.12 -23.22 15.30
CA ILE A 29 35.69 -22.94 15.15
C ILE A 29 35.43 -22.21 13.83
N VAL A 30 34.37 -22.61 13.14
CA VAL A 30 33.83 -21.82 12.03
C VAL A 30 33.02 -20.68 12.63
N SER A 31 33.49 -19.45 12.46
CA SER A 31 32.85 -18.24 12.97
C SER A 31 32.59 -17.22 11.85
N PHE A 32 31.57 -16.40 12.01
CA PHE A 32 31.24 -15.29 11.10
C PHE A 32 31.59 -13.94 11.70
N LYS A 33 31.69 -12.90 10.87
CA LYS A 33 31.77 -11.50 11.30
C LYS A 33 30.42 -10.80 11.08
N PRO A 34 30.11 -9.73 11.83
CA PRO A 34 28.89 -8.95 11.63
C PRO A 34 28.74 -8.35 10.23
N THR A 35 29.86 -8.18 9.51
CA THR A 35 29.93 -7.60 8.17
C THR A 35 29.89 -8.63 7.04
N ASP A 36 29.83 -9.94 7.35
CA ASP A 36 29.84 -10.98 6.33
C ASP A 36 28.54 -10.96 5.51
N MET A 37 28.65 -11.19 4.19
CA MET A 37 27.47 -11.22 3.32
C MET A 37 26.64 -12.49 3.58
N ILE A 38 25.32 -12.33 3.56
CA ILE A 38 24.36 -13.42 3.78
C ILE A 38 24.58 -14.57 2.77
N SER A 39 24.97 -14.27 1.54
CA SER A 39 25.28 -15.28 0.51
C SER A 39 26.43 -16.21 0.92
N ASP A 40 27.47 -15.64 1.51
CA ASP A 40 28.71 -16.35 1.86
C ASP A 40 28.47 -17.20 3.11
N VAL A 41 27.75 -16.64 4.07
CA VAL A 41 27.27 -17.35 5.27
C VAL A 41 26.41 -18.54 4.85
N LYS A 42 25.51 -18.38 3.87
CA LYS A 42 24.64 -19.47 3.39
C LYS A 42 25.45 -20.65 2.84
N GLY A 43 26.46 -20.41 2.01
CA GLY A 43 27.30 -21.48 1.46
C GLY A 43 28.05 -22.26 2.55
N ILE A 44 28.56 -21.57 3.57
CA ILE A 44 29.26 -22.18 4.70
C ILE A 44 28.29 -23.00 5.57
N LEU A 45 27.07 -22.50 5.78
CA LEU A 45 26.02 -23.19 6.53
C LEU A 45 25.56 -24.46 5.82
N GLU A 46 25.47 -24.47 4.49
CA GLU A 46 25.09 -25.66 3.71
C GLU A 46 26.15 -26.76 3.77
N THR A 47 27.43 -26.37 3.83
CA THR A 47 28.57 -27.31 3.81
C THR A 47 28.89 -27.90 5.18
N ASN A 48 28.54 -27.22 6.28
CA ASN A 48 28.86 -27.65 7.64
C ASN A 48 27.63 -28.20 8.39
N GLU A 49 27.87 -29.14 9.30
CA GLU A 49 26.82 -29.80 10.09
C GLU A 49 26.53 -29.13 11.45
N TYR A 50 27.26 -28.08 11.81
CA TYR A 50 27.01 -27.40 13.08
C TYR A 50 25.65 -26.70 13.08
N ARG A 51 24.98 -26.71 14.23
CA ARG A 51 23.67 -26.09 14.43
C ARG A 51 23.76 -24.59 14.68
N ASN A 52 24.81 -24.16 15.39
CA ASN A 52 25.02 -22.79 15.82
C ASN A 52 26.46 -22.37 15.49
N TYR A 53 26.60 -21.16 14.98
CA TYR A 53 27.87 -20.58 14.57
C TYR A 53 28.08 -19.27 15.33
N PRO A 54 29.22 -19.10 16.03
CA PRO A 54 29.52 -17.86 16.71
C PRO A 54 29.79 -16.74 15.71
N VAL A 55 29.24 -15.56 15.99
CA VAL A 55 29.62 -14.32 15.32
C VAL A 55 30.66 -13.63 16.19
N VAL A 56 31.85 -13.42 15.65
CA VAL A 56 33.01 -12.91 16.37
C VAL A 56 33.48 -11.61 15.73
N GLU A 57 33.64 -10.58 16.55
CA GLU A 57 34.22 -9.30 16.16
C GLU A 57 35.33 -8.93 17.15
N ASN A 58 36.52 -8.57 16.64
CA ASN A 58 37.69 -8.24 17.47
C ASN A 58 38.02 -9.29 18.55
N GLY A 59 37.85 -10.58 18.22
CA GLY A 59 38.10 -11.70 19.13
C GLY A 59 37.05 -11.89 20.23
N LYS A 60 35.93 -11.15 20.19
CA LYS A 60 34.81 -11.28 21.12
C LYS A 60 33.59 -11.87 20.43
N LEU A 61 32.89 -12.76 21.12
CA LEU A 61 31.59 -13.25 20.69
C LEU A 61 30.56 -12.10 20.78
N VAL A 62 30.01 -11.70 19.64
CA VAL A 62 29.00 -10.63 19.55
C VAL A 62 27.61 -11.16 19.17
N GLY A 63 27.51 -12.42 18.72
CA GLY A 63 26.23 -13.03 18.38
C GLY A 63 26.35 -14.51 18.03
N ILE A 64 25.23 -15.14 17.70
CA ILE A 64 25.16 -16.53 17.26
C ILE A 64 24.20 -16.63 16.08
N VAL A 65 24.64 -17.25 14.99
CA VAL A 65 23.78 -17.63 13.86
C VAL A 65 23.35 -19.08 14.05
N SER A 66 22.04 -19.32 14.08
CA SER A 66 21.49 -20.68 14.10
C SER A 66 21.15 -21.09 12.67
N LYS A 67 21.66 -22.25 12.22
CA LYS A 67 21.43 -22.78 10.87
C LYS A 67 19.93 -22.91 10.58
N ASP A 68 19.16 -23.42 11.54
CA ASP A 68 17.70 -23.60 11.42
C ASP A 68 17.00 -22.26 11.14
N LYS A 69 17.33 -21.22 11.93
CA LYS A 69 16.72 -19.88 11.80
C LYS A 69 17.19 -19.13 10.56
N PHE A 70 18.41 -19.38 10.11
CA PHE A 70 18.97 -18.75 8.92
C PHE A 70 18.38 -19.33 7.64
N MET A 71 18.15 -20.65 7.60
CA MET A 71 17.58 -21.35 6.45
C MET A 71 16.06 -21.19 6.36
N MET A 72 15.39 -20.98 7.49
CA MET A 72 13.96 -20.70 7.58
C MET A 72 13.73 -19.40 8.37
N PRO A 73 13.97 -18.22 7.75
CA PRO A 73 13.65 -16.96 8.41
C PRO A 73 12.14 -16.93 8.71
N GLU A 74 11.79 -16.59 9.94
CA GLU A 74 10.39 -16.35 10.30
C GLU A 74 9.87 -15.18 9.45
N LYS A 75 8.90 -15.47 8.59
CA LYS A 75 8.25 -14.45 7.78
C LYS A 75 7.53 -13.47 8.69
N GLN A 76 7.77 -12.18 8.47
CA GLN A 76 7.07 -11.14 9.21
C GLN A 76 5.57 -11.19 8.89
N ALA A 77 4.73 -11.19 9.93
CA ALA A 77 3.28 -11.16 9.76
C ALA A 77 2.84 -9.77 9.26
N VAL A 78 1.99 -9.74 8.24
CA VAL A 78 1.50 -8.50 7.60
C VAL A 78 -0.02 -8.55 7.47
N ILE A 79 -0.67 -7.42 7.76
CA ILE A 79 -2.08 -7.20 7.50
C ILE A 79 -2.18 -6.21 6.33
N LEU A 80 -2.94 -6.58 5.30
CA LEU A 80 -3.21 -5.67 4.18
C LEU A 80 -4.50 -4.90 4.46
N THR A 81 -4.43 -3.58 4.33
CA THR A 81 -5.58 -2.68 4.41
C THR A 81 -5.74 -1.94 3.09
N ASP A 82 -6.99 -1.79 2.63
CA ASP A 82 -7.36 -1.00 1.44
C ASP A 82 -6.85 -1.52 0.09
N HIS A 83 -6.14 -2.64 0.08
CA HIS A 83 -5.74 -3.34 -1.13
C HIS A 83 -5.50 -4.83 -0.85
N ASN A 84 -5.60 -5.63 -1.91
CA ASN A 84 -5.29 -7.06 -1.88
C ASN A 84 -4.46 -7.54 -3.09
N GLU A 85 -4.27 -6.69 -4.09
CA GLU A 85 -3.43 -6.98 -5.26
C GLU A 85 -1.94 -6.78 -4.90
N LEU A 86 -1.10 -7.82 -5.02
CA LEU A 86 0.31 -7.79 -4.61
C LEU A 86 1.12 -6.69 -5.30
N GLY A 87 0.78 -6.33 -6.54
CA GLY A 87 1.44 -5.23 -7.26
C GLY A 87 1.19 -3.84 -6.67
N GLN A 88 0.25 -3.70 -5.73
CA GLN A 88 -0.02 -2.46 -4.98
C GLN A 88 0.61 -2.48 -3.58
N ALA A 89 1.16 -3.61 -3.16
CA ALA A 89 1.76 -3.78 -1.84
C ALA A 89 3.23 -3.32 -1.82
N VAL A 90 3.79 -3.25 -0.61
CA VAL A 90 5.19 -2.86 -0.38
C VAL A 90 6.17 -3.85 -1.03
N GLU A 91 7.32 -3.33 -1.47
CA GLU A 91 8.42 -4.17 -1.97
C GLU A 91 8.80 -5.23 -0.92
N GLY A 92 8.99 -6.47 -1.39
CA GLY A 92 9.32 -7.60 -0.52
C GLY A 92 8.11 -8.26 0.17
N ILE A 93 6.87 -7.86 -0.12
CA ILE A 93 5.66 -8.49 0.46
C ILE A 93 5.59 -10.01 0.26
N GLU A 94 6.21 -10.53 -0.81
CA GLU A 94 6.30 -11.97 -1.12
C GLU A 94 7.07 -12.76 -0.05
N SER A 95 8.00 -12.09 0.63
CA SER A 95 8.77 -12.65 1.74
C SER A 95 8.01 -12.57 3.08
N GLY A 96 6.95 -11.74 3.14
CA GLY A 96 6.07 -11.63 4.29
C GLY A 96 5.05 -12.77 4.40
N LYS A 97 4.43 -12.88 5.57
CA LYS A 97 3.27 -13.75 5.81
C LYS A 97 2.04 -12.88 5.96
N ILE A 98 1.24 -12.79 4.90
CA ILE A 98 -0.06 -12.11 4.98
C ILE A 98 -0.94 -12.93 5.93
N VAL A 99 -1.44 -12.30 6.99
CA VAL A 99 -2.27 -12.95 8.01
C VAL A 99 -3.71 -12.45 7.99
N GLU A 100 -3.93 -11.21 7.53
CA GLU A 100 -5.28 -10.63 7.41
C GLU A 100 -5.39 -9.67 6.23
N VAL A 101 -6.62 -9.52 5.72
CA VAL A 101 -6.98 -8.53 4.69
C VAL A 101 -8.27 -7.81 5.10
N VAL A 102 -8.23 -6.48 5.15
CA VAL A 102 -9.40 -5.61 5.37
C VAL A 102 -9.48 -4.62 4.21
N ASP A 103 -10.46 -4.77 3.33
CA ASP A 103 -10.48 -4.04 2.06
C ASP A 103 -11.91 -3.77 1.58
N HIS A 104 -12.10 -2.78 0.73
CA HIS A 104 -13.37 -2.46 0.08
C HIS A 104 -13.31 -2.57 -1.46
N HIS A 105 -12.15 -2.94 -2.00
CA HIS A 105 -11.94 -3.14 -3.43
C HIS A 105 -12.40 -4.51 -3.93
N ARG A 106 -12.41 -4.66 -5.26
CA ARG A 106 -12.56 -5.97 -5.90
C ARG A 106 -11.43 -6.90 -5.44
N PHE A 107 -11.73 -8.18 -5.32
CA PHE A 107 -10.71 -9.18 -5.04
C PHE A 107 -9.94 -9.51 -6.33
N GLY A 108 -8.62 -9.31 -6.32
CA GLY A 108 -7.74 -9.37 -7.48
C GLY A 108 -6.91 -10.66 -7.60
N GLY A 109 -7.31 -11.73 -6.91
CA GLY A 109 -6.65 -13.04 -7.02
C GLY A 109 -5.50 -13.27 -6.05
N LEU A 110 -5.52 -12.64 -4.87
CA LEU A 110 -4.60 -12.92 -3.77
C LEU A 110 -4.61 -14.43 -3.44
N GLN A 111 -3.43 -15.02 -3.33
CA GLN A 111 -3.23 -16.41 -2.89
C GLN A 111 -2.35 -16.45 -1.65
N THR A 112 -2.77 -17.21 -0.65
CA THR A 112 -2.02 -17.45 0.59
C THR A 112 -1.80 -18.93 0.80
N SER A 113 -0.68 -19.30 1.40
CA SER A 113 -0.37 -20.71 1.72
C SER A 113 -1.18 -21.23 2.91
N ASP A 114 -1.51 -20.34 3.85
CA ASP A 114 -2.31 -20.64 5.03
C ASP A 114 -3.69 -19.98 4.94
N PRO A 115 -4.72 -20.51 5.64
CA PRO A 115 -5.95 -19.78 5.89
C PRO A 115 -5.66 -18.46 6.63
N ILE A 116 -6.29 -17.38 6.18
CA ILE A 116 -6.14 -16.03 6.74
C ILE A 116 -7.51 -15.41 7.02
N PHE A 117 -7.56 -14.39 7.88
CA PHE A 117 -8.78 -13.61 8.08
C PHE A 117 -8.99 -12.63 6.93
N ILE A 118 -10.19 -12.62 6.34
CA ILE A 118 -10.53 -11.71 5.23
C ILE A 118 -11.86 -11.05 5.53
N ASN A 119 -11.87 -9.72 5.60
CA ASN A 119 -13.08 -8.92 5.76
C ASN A 119 -13.16 -7.89 4.62
N VAL A 120 -13.87 -8.27 3.57
CA VAL A 120 -14.10 -7.41 2.41
C VAL A 120 -15.57 -7.03 2.34
N ARG A 121 -15.86 -5.73 2.25
CA ARG A 121 -17.24 -5.23 2.16
C ARG A 121 -17.37 -4.19 1.04
N PRO A 122 -18.47 -4.20 0.27
CA PRO A 122 -18.70 -3.23 -0.78
C PRO A 122 -19.19 -1.89 -0.21
N VAL A 123 -18.38 -1.25 0.61
CA VAL A 123 -18.62 0.07 1.21
C VAL A 123 -17.73 1.14 0.58
N GLY A 124 -17.98 2.41 0.90
CA GLY A 124 -17.26 3.54 0.34
C GLY A 124 -15.81 3.64 0.77
N CYS A 125 -15.46 3.17 1.97
CA CYS A 125 -14.11 3.26 2.53
C CYS A 125 -13.76 2.06 3.43
N THR A 126 -12.50 1.63 3.42
CA THR A 126 -11.95 0.61 4.34
C THR A 126 -12.12 1.00 5.82
N CYS A 127 -12.02 2.29 6.15
CA CYS A 127 -12.19 2.76 7.54
C CYS A 127 -13.63 2.60 8.08
N THR A 128 -14.64 2.47 7.21
CA THR A 128 -16.00 2.07 7.60
C THR A 128 -15.99 0.63 8.13
N ILE A 129 -15.21 -0.26 7.51
CA ILE A 129 -15.06 -1.66 7.95
C ILE A 129 -14.33 -1.71 9.29
N VAL A 130 -13.23 -0.95 9.43
CA VAL A 130 -12.47 -0.86 10.68
C VAL A 130 -13.33 -0.32 11.82
N THR A 131 -14.13 0.72 11.56
CA THR A 131 -15.09 1.27 12.54
C THR A 131 -16.08 0.22 13.03
N ASN A 132 -16.63 -0.58 12.10
CA ASN A 132 -17.51 -1.68 12.46
C ASN A 132 -16.78 -2.76 13.27
N MET A 133 -15.51 -3.04 12.99
CA MET A 133 -14.71 -4.00 13.76
C MET A 133 -14.48 -3.51 15.20
N TYR A 134 -14.17 -2.23 15.43
CA TYR A 134 -14.09 -1.66 16.78
C TYR A 134 -15.38 -1.91 17.58
N GLN A 135 -16.54 -1.65 16.96
CA GLN A 135 -17.84 -1.88 17.58
C GLN A 135 -18.10 -3.37 17.83
N GLN A 136 -17.79 -4.24 16.87
CA GLN A 136 -17.97 -5.70 16.97
C GLN A 136 -17.14 -6.31 18.10
N TYR A 137 -15.91 -5.83 18.28
CA TYR A 137 -15.00 -6.31 19.33
C TYR A 137 -15.15 -5.57 20.66
N GLY A 138 -16.05 -4.58 20.76
CA GLY A 138 -16.27 -3.81 21.99
C GLY A 138 -15.04 -2.99 22.41
N VAL A 139 -14.21 -2.56 21.45
CA VAL A 139 -13.04 -1.73 21.70
C VAL A 139 -13.44 -0.26 21.56
N GLU A 140 -13.14 0.55 22.57
CA GLU A 140 -13.36 1.99 22.50
C GLU A 140 -12.45 2.64 21.45
N ILE A 141 -13.00 3.57 20.66
CA ILE A 141 -12.24 4.31 19.66
C ILE A 141 -11.68 5.59 20.31
N PRO A 142 -10.35 5.76 20.43
CA PRO A 142 -9.78 7.01 20.92
C PRO A 142 -10.13 8.20 20.02
N GLN A 143 -10.28 9.39 20.60
CA GLN A 143 -10.69 10.61 19.88
C GLN A 143 -9.88 10.87 18.61
N GLN A 144 -8.55 10.74 18.67
CA GLN A 144 -7.66 10.99 17.54
C GLN A 144 -7.84 9.93 16.44
N ILE A 145 -8.06 8.67 16.83
CA ILE A 145 -8.32 7.57 15.90
C ILE A 145 -9.68 7.77 15.23
N ALA A 146 -10.70 8.22 15.98
CA ALA A 146 -12.00 8.54 15.41
C ALA A 146 -11.88 9.64 14.34
N GLY A 147 -11.06 10.67 14.60
CA GLY A 147 -10.70 11.68 13.61
C GLY A 147 -10.12 11.06 12.35
N LEU A 148 -9.06 10.24 12.45
CA LEU A 148 -8.41 9.62 11.30
C LEU A 148 -9.34 8.70 10.48
N LEU A 149 -10.13 7.86 11.17
CA LEU A 149 -11.11 6.98 10.51
C LEU A 149 -12.15 7.82 9.75
N MET A 150 -12.64 8.90 10.36
CA MET A 150 -13.60 9.81 9.74
C MET A 150 -12.98 10.52 8.53
N SER A 151 -11.74 11.01 8.64
CA SER A 151 -11.01 11.66 7.55
C SER A 151 -10.91 10.73 6.33
N ALA A 152 -10.54 9.46 6.54
CA ALA A 152 -10.44 8.48 5.47
C ALA A 152 -11.80 8.25 4.78
N ILE A 153 -12.88 8.11 5.55
CA ILE A 153 -14.22 7.93 4.98
C ILE A 153 -14.64 9.17 4.18
N ILE A 154 -14.41 10.38 4.70
CA ILE A 154 -14.73 11.62 3.98
C ILE A 154 -13.89 11.74 2.69
N SER A 155 -12.63 11.32 2.72
CA SER A 155 -11.72 11.34 1.57
C SER A 155 -12.23 10.44 0.45
N ASP A 156 -12.44 9.15 0.72
CA ASP A 156 -12.85 8.16 -0.30
C ASP A 156 -14.28 8.41 -0.81
N THR A 157 -15.14 8.95 0.05
CA THR A 157 -16.53 9.24 -0.32
C THR A 157 -16.74 10.65 -0.85
N VAL A 158 -15.69 11.48 -0.88
CA VAL A 158 -15.75 12.89 -1.31
C VAL A 158 -16.90 13.62 -0.60
N LEU A 159 -16.89 13.59 0.74
CA LEU A 159 -17.97 14.10 1.59
C LEU A 159 -19.36 13.58 1.15
N PHE A 160 -19.45 12.26 0.97
CA PHE A 160 -20.63 11.51 0.54
C PHE A 160 -21.12 11.73 -0.90
N LYS A 161 -20.41 12.50 -1.71
CA LYS A 161 -20.79 12.74 -3.12
C LYS A 161 -20.35 11.61 -4.05
N SER A 162 -19.36 10.82 -3.66
CA SER A 162 -18.88 9.70 -4.47
C SER A 162 -19.96 8.65 -4.67
N PRO A 163 -20.10 8.06 -5.87
CA PRO A 163 -21.01 6.94 -6.13
C PRO A 163 -20.58 5.64 -5.44
N THR A 164 -19.45 5.63 -4.73
CA THR A 164 -19.05 4.51 -3.85
C THR A 164 -19.66 4.63 -2.45
N CYS A 165 -20.11 5.82 -2.04
CA CYS A 165 -20.64 6.06 -0.71
C CYS A 165 -21.91 5.25 -0.45
N THR A 166 -21.93 4.57 0.68
CA THR A 166 -23.08 3.80 1.18
C THR A 166 -23.67 4.46 2.42
N GLN A 167 -24.83 3.98 2.88
CA GLN A 167 -25.40 4.44 4.16
C GLN A 167 -24.49 4.11 5.35
N ALA A 168 -23.79 2.97 5.31
CA ALA A 168 -22.87 2.59 6.38
C ALA A 168 -21.71 3.58 6.55
N ASP A 169 -21.24 4.20 5.45
CA ASP A 169 -20.20 5.22 5.51
C ASP A 169 -20.72 6.50 6.19
N LYS A 170 -21.96 6.90 5.90
CA LYS A 170 -22.61 8.06 6.52
C LYS A 170 -22.82 7.84 8.02
N ASP A 171 -23.35 6.68 8.38
CA ASP A 171 -23.59 6.30 9.78
C ASP A 171 -22.26 6.25 10.57
N ALA A 172 -21.20 5.71 9.95
CA ALA A 172 -19.87 5.68 10.54
C ALA A 172 -19.30 7.09 10.77
N VAL A 173 -19.39 7.99 9.79
CA VAL A 173 -18.94 9.38 9.95
C VAL A 173 -19.73 10.11 11.04
N GLU A 174 -21.05 9.98 11.09
CA GLU A 174 -21.87 10.59 12.14
C GLU A 174 -21.51 10.08 13.54
N TYR A 175 -21.20 8.78 13.66
CA TYR A 175 -20.74 8.17 14.90
C TYR A 175 -19.34 8.69 15.30
N LEU A 176 -18.39 8.67 14.37
CA LEU A 176 -17.00 9.07 14.60
C LEU A 176 -16.88 10.58 14.88
N ALA A 177 -17.68 11.42 14.22
CA ALA A 177 -17.71 12.86 14.44
C ALA A 177 -18.07 13.23 15.88
N LYS A 178 -19.01 12.49 16.49
CA LYS A 178 -19.38 12.66 17.90
C LYS A 178 -18.23 12.33 18.84
N ILE A 179 -17.46 11.28 18.53
CA ILE A 179 -16.28 10.88 19.32
C ILE A 179 -15.14 11.89 19.14
N ALA A 180 -14.89 12.32 17.90
CA ALA A 180 -13.87 13.30 17.55
C ALA A 180 -14.18 14.70 18.10
N GLY A 181 -15.46 15.03 18.29
CA GLY A 181 -15.92 16.32 18.80
C GLY A 181 -15.87 17.43 17.74
N VAL A 182 -16.16 17.10 16.47
CA VAL A 182 -16.08 18.04 15.33
C VAL A 182 -17.37 18.02 14.49
N ASP A 183 -17.69 19.14 13.85
CA ASP A 183 -18.68 19.14 12.77
C ASP A 183 -18.05 18.53 11.52
N TYR A 184 -18.54 17.37 11.09
CA TYR A 184 -17.94 16.62 9.99
C TYR A 184 -18.10 17.33 8.64
N LYS A 185 -19.09 18.22 8.46
CA LYS A 185 -19.29 18.96 7.22
C LYS A 185 -18.27 20.09 7.10
N GLU A 186 -18.10 20.88 8.16
CA GLU A 186 -17.09 21.93 8.22
C GLU A 186 -15.67 21.35 8.13
N TYR A 187 -15.39 20.31 8.93
CA TYR A 187 -14.12 19.60 8.90
C TYR A 187 -13.86 18.98 7.53
N GLY A 188 -14.83 18.27 6.97
CA GLY A 188 -14.68 17.55 5.71
C GLY A 188 -14.46 18.49 4.54
N LEU A 189 -15.16 19.62 4.49
CA LEU A 189 -14.94 20.66 3.48
C LEU A 189 -13.54 21.26 3.61
N ALA A 190 -13.08 21.56 4.83
CA ALA A 190 -11.73 22.08 5.06
C ALA A 190 -10.64 21.06 4.67
N MET A 191 -10.83 19.78 5.01
CA MET A 191 -9.93 18.69 4.66
C MET A 191 -9.85 18.50 3.14
N LEU A 192 -11.00 18.44 2.45
CA LEU A 192 -11.03 18.32 1.00
C LEU A 192 -10.42 19.54 0.33
N LYS A 193 -10.66 20.75 0.84
CA LYS A 193 -10.02 21.97 0.34
C LYS A 193 -8.50 21.92 0.49
N ALA A 194 -7.98 21.40 1.61
CA ALA A 194 -6.55 21.25 1.82
C ALA A 194 -5.93 20.17 0.92
N GLY A 195 -6.66 19.09 0.61
CA GLY A 195 -6.21 18.05 -0.31
C GLY A 195 -6.36 18.40 -1.80
N ALA A 196 -7.31 19.29 -2.11
CA ALA A 196 -7.58 19.83 -3.45
C ALA A 196 -6.80 21.12 -3.74
N ASP A 197 -5.97 21.56 -2.80
CA ASP A 197 -5.09 22.71 -3.00
C ASP A 197 -3.99 22.32 -3.99
N ILE A 198 -4.13 22.80 -5.21
CA ILE A 198 -3.15 22.62 -6.27
C ILE A 198 -1.93 23.52 -6.09
N GLY A 199 -1.95 24.47 -5.14
CA GLY A 199 -0.83 25.34 -4.81
C GLY A 199 -0.07 25.86 -6.04
N ASP A 200 1.23 25.58 -6.07
CA ASP A 200 2.16 25.85 -7.18
C ASP A 200 2.49 24.59 -8.01
N MET A 201 1.58 23.61 -8.07
CA MET A 201 1.81 22.40 -8.86
C MET A 201 2.10 22.76 -10.32
N THR A 202 3.22 22.27 -10.82
CA THR A 202 3.59 22.41 -12.23
C THR A 202 2.70 21.52 -13.11
N PRO A 203 2.53 21.83 -14.40
CA PRO A 203 1.81 20.98 -15.34
C PRO A 203 2.33 19.53 -15.37
N ALA A 204 3.64 19.34 -15.21
CA ALA A 204 4.26 18.01 -15.14
C ALA A 204 3.80 17.22 -13.90
N GLN A 205 3.66 17.89 -12.74
CA GLN A 205 3.16 17.28 -11.51
C GLN A 205 1.67 16.93 -11.63
N ILE A 206 0.87 17.80 -12.25
CA ILE A 206 -0.55 17.54 -12.51
C ILE A 206 -0.74 16.27 -13.35
N VAL A 207 0.05 16.11 -14.42
CA VAL A 207 -0.02 14.93 -15.30
C VAL A 207 0.33 13.63 -14.57
N LYS A 208 1.14 13.69 -13.51
CA LYS A 208 1.56 12.52 -12.72
C LYS A 208 0.79 12.32 -11.42
N ASN A 209 -0.08 13.26 -11.04
CA ASN A 209 -0.85 13.18 -9.80
C ASN A 209 -1.92 12.07 -9.86
N ASP A 210 -1.92 11.16 -8.87
CA ASP A 210 -2.72 9.92 -8.87
C ASP A 210 -2.75 9.24 -10.26
N SER A 211 -1.59 9.17 -10.93
CA SER A 211 -1.51 8.51 -12.24
C SER A 211 -1.48 7.00 -12.08
N LYS A 212 -2.26 6.29 -12.88
CA LYS A 212 -2.20 4.83 -13.01
C LYS A 212 -2.08 4.43 -14.46
N GLU A 213 -1.33 3.37 -14.69
CA GLU A 213 -1.16 2.77 -16.01
C GLU A 213 -2.27 1.77 -16.28
N PHE A 214 -2.82 1.82 -17.49
CA PHE A 214 -3.85 0.90 -17.94
C PHE A 214 -3.53 0.41 -19.34
N GLN A 215 -3.78 -0.88 -19.58
CA GLN A 215 -3.76 -1.46 -20.90
C GLN A 215 -5.20 -1.52 -21.44
N ILE A 216 -5.56 -0.62 -22.36
CA ILE A 216 -6.89 -0.58 -22.98
C ILE A 216 -6.77 -1.15 -24.39
N GLY A 217 -7.12 -2.43 -24.55
CA GLY A 217 -6.85 -3.17 -25.80
C GLY A 217 -5.34 -3.24 -26.06
N ASN A 218 -4.90 -2.77 -27.24
CA ASN A 218 -3.47 -2.70 -27.59
C ASN A 218 -2.82 -1.35 -27.25
N TYR A 219 -3.54 -0.46 -26.56
CA TYR A 219 -3.09 0.90 -26.28
C TYR A 219 -2.67 1.02 -24.81
N PRO A 220 -1.37 1.18 -24.50
CA PRO A 220 -0.92 1.54 -23.16
C PRO A 220 -1.32 2.99 -22.87
N MET A 221 -1.98 3.23 -21.73
CA MET A 221 -2.51 4.53 -21.34
C MET A 221 -2.09 4.93 -19.94
N LEU A 222 -1.79 6.21 -19.77
CA LEU A 222 -1.57 6.82 -18.45
C LEU A 222 -2.79 7.65 -18.07
N ILE A 223 -3.49 7.29 -16.99
CA ILE A 223 -4.72 7.97 -16.56
C ILE A 223 -4.55 8.52 -15.15
N SER A 224 -4.58 9.84 -15.06
CA SER A 224 -4.34 10.64 -13.85
C SER A 224 -5.61 11.31 -13.38
N GLN A 225 -5.74 11.50 -12.07
CA GLN A 225 -6.90 12.15 -11.47
C GLN A 225 -6.44 13.28 -10.54
N LEU A 226 -7.05 14.45 -10.72
CA LEU A 226 -6.81 15.63 -9.91
C LEU A 226 -8.17 16.14 -9.44
N SER A 227 -8.43 16.11 -8.14
CA SER A 227 -9.65 16.64 -7.56
C SER A 227 -9.42 18.07 -7.10
N VAL A 228 -10.24 19.00 -7.61
CA VAL A 228 -10.14 20.44 -7.33
C VAL A 228 -11.47 20.99 -6.82
N MET A 229 -11.40 22.05 -6.02
CA MET A 229 -12.57 22.81 -5.58
C MET A 229 -12.96 23.90 -6.59
N ASP A 230 -11.99 24.36 -7.39
CA ASP A 230 -12.14 25.33 -8.45
C ASP A 230 -11.31 24.87 -9.65
N THR A 231 -11.97 24.70 -10.80
CA THR A 231 -11.32 24.25 -12.03
C THR A 231 -10.59 25.36 -12.75
N ASP A 232 -10.92 26.63 -12.51
CA ASP A 232 -10.44 27.76 -13.32
C ASP A 232 -8.91 27.86 -13.34
N GLN A 233 -8.26 27.62 -12.20
CA GLN A 233 -6.80 27.64 -12.10
C GLN A 233 -6.14 26.52 -12.93
N VAL A 234 -6.70 25.30 -12.93
CA VAL A 234 -6.17 24.18 -13.73
C VAL A 234 -6.42 24.42 -15.21
N MET A 235 -7.63 24.87 -15.55
CA MET A 235 -8.03 25.11 -16.93
C MET A 235 -7.29 26.31 -17.55
N ALA A 236 -6.83 27.27 -16.75
CA ALA A 236 -5.94 28.34 -17.22
C ALA A 236 -4.58 27.81 -17.72
N MET A 237 -4.13 26.65 -17.22
CA MET A 237 -2.87 25.99 -17.61
C MET A 237 -3.07 24.86 -18.62
N GLN A 238 -4.27 24.73 -19.20
CA GLN A 238 -4.68 23.60 -20.05
C GLN A 238 -3.65 23.29 -21.15
N ASP A 239 -3.17 24.30 -21.87
CA ASP A 239 -2.28 24.10 -23.01
C ASP A 239 -0.90 23.58 -22.58
N GLU A 240 -0.40 24.02 -21.43
CA GLU A 240 0.85 23.54 -20.84
C GLU A 240 0.72 22.10 -20.33
N ILE A 241 -0.44 21.77 -19.75
CA ILE A 241 -0.77 20.40 -19.33
C ILE A 241 -0.81 19.48 -20.55
N LEU A 242 -1.51 19.85 -21.62
CA LEU A 242 -1.59 19.07 -22.87
C LEU A 242 -0.21 18.85 -23.51
N ALA A 243 0.66 19.86 -23.47
CA ALA A 243 2.04 19.76 -23.95
C ALA A 243 2.86 18.75 -23.12
N ASN A 244 2.74 18.79 -21.79
CA ASN A 244 3.41 17.84 -20.90
C ASN A 244 2.87 16.41 -21.09
N MET A 245 1.57 16.24 -21.25
CA MET A 245 0.96 14.94 -21.56
C MET A 245 1.52 14.35 -22.86
N ALA A 246 1.66 15.17 -23.91
CA ALA A 246 2.25 14.73 -25.17
C ALA A 246 3.73 14.31 -25.01
N GLN A 247 4.48 15.01 -24.15
CA GLN A 247 5.86 14.67 -23.83
C GLN A 247 5.96 13.35 -23.07
N VAL A 248 5.07 13.12 -22.09
CA VAL A 248 4.99 11.87 -21.33
C VAL A 248 4.67 10.69 -22.24
N CYS A 249 3.68 10.82 -23.14
CA CYS A 249 3.37 9.78 -24.13
C CYS A 249 4.61 9.40 -24.97
N LYS A 250 5.35 10.40 -25.47
CA LYS A 250 6.54 10.16 -26.30
C LYS A 250 7.70 9.55 -25.53
N LYS A 251 7.96 10.02 -24.31
CA LYS A 251 9.12 9.62 -23.51
C LYS A 251 8.95 8.24 -22.87
N GLU A 252 7.74 7.94 -22.42
CA GLU A 252 7.44 6.74 -21.64
C GLU A 252 6.69 5.67 -22.46
N GLY A 253 6.34 5.97 -23.71
CA GLY A 253 5.80 4.98 -24.65
C GLY A 253 4.30 4.71 -24.51
N TYR A 254 3.55 5.60 -23.84
CA TYR A 254 2.09 5.49 -23.81
C TYR A 254 1.48 5.96 -25.13
N ALA A 255 0.46 5.22 -25.60
CA ALA A 255 -0.35 5.64 -26.74
C ALA A 255 -1.17 6.89 -26.41
N MET A 256 -1.67 6.98 -25.18
CA MET A 256 -2.50 8.10 -24.72
C MET A 256 -2.26 8.42 -23.24
N SER A 257 -2.30 9.71 -22.91
CA SER A 257 -2.36 10.22 -21.55
C SER A 257 -3.69 10.94 -21.36
N ILE A 258 -4.32 10.74 -20.21
CA ILE A 258 -5.60 11.32 -19.82
C ILE A 258 -5.47 11.93 -18.43
N VAL A 259 -5.87 13.19 -18.26
CA VAL A 259 -5.96 13.86 -16.96
C VAL A 259 -7.44 14.16 -16.69
N ILE A 260 -7.94 13.64 -15.58
CA ILE A 260 -9.31 13.86 -15.10
C ILE A 260 -9.25 14.95 -14.03
N VAL A 261 -9.70 16.16 -14.35
CA VAL A 261 -9.84 17.27 -13.40
C VAL A 261 -11.26 17.22 -12.83
N THR A 262 -11.39 16.65 -11.65
CA THR A 262 -12.67 16.42 -10.96
C THR A 262 -13.07 17.65 -10.15
N ASP A 263 -14.19 18.27 -10.52
CA ASP A 263 -14.82 19.35 -9.77
C ASP A 263 -15.68 18.76 -8.65
N ILE A 264 -15.18 18.88 -7.42
CA ILE A 264 -15.85 18.37 -6.22
C ILE A 264 -17.16 19.12 -5.94
N ILE A 265 -17.24 20.41 -6.30
CA ILE A 265 -18.39 21.26 -6.02
C ILE A 265 -19.53 20.96 -6.99
N ASN A 266 -19.24 20.97 -8.29
CA ASN A 266 -20.23 20.84 -9.36
C ASN A 266 -20.50 19.38 -9.80
N GLU A 267 -19.84 18.40 -9.17
CA GLU A 267 -20.07 16.97 -9.41
C GLU A 267 -19.88 16.59 -10.89
N GLY A 268 -18.76 17.01 -11.47
CA GLY A 268 -18.37 16.68 -12.84
C GLY A 268 -16.87 16.71 -13.03
N SER A 269 -16.40 16.32 -14.20
CA SER A 269 -14.97 16.34 -14.51
C SER A 269 -14.67 16.92 -15.88
N TYR A 270 -13.60 17.70 -15.98
CA TYR A 270 -12.93 17.95 -17.26
C TYR A 270 -11.99 16.79 -17.57
N LEU A 271 -12.09 16.26 -18.77
CA LEU A 271 -11.22 15.22 -19.29
C LEU A 271 -10.30 15.85 -20.32
N LEU A 272 -9.02 16.01 -19.97
CA LEU A 272 -7.97 16.39 -20.90
C LEU A 272 -7.31 15.12 -21.43
N PHE A 273 -7.00 15.07 -22.72
CA PHE A 273 -6.38 13.88 -23.32
C PHE A 273 -5.38 14.26 -24.43
N SER A 274 -4.28 13.50 -24.50
CA SER A 274 -3.21 13.71 -25.48
C SER A 274 -2.63 12.38 -25.95
N GLY A 275 -2.40 12.24 -27.25
CA GLY A 275 -2.02 10.97 -27.88
C GLY A 275 -3.10 10.42 -28.81
N GLU A 276 -2.92 9.19 -29.26
CA GLU A 276 -3.77 8.53 -30.26
C GLU A 276 -4.17 7.10 -29.78
N PRO A 277 -5.35 6.60 -30.18
CA PRO A 277 -6.25 7.18 -31.18
C PRO A 277 -7.35 8.05 -30.55
N LYS A 278 -7.49 9.33 -30.95
CA LYS A 278 -8.46 10.26 -30.35
C LYS A 278 -9.93 9.86 -30.54
N ASN A 279 -10.23 9.13 -31.61
CA ASN A 279 -11.58 8.62 -31.88
C ASN A 279 -12.07 7.64 -30.78
N LEU A 280 -11.17 6.98 -30.04
CA LEU A 280 -11.52 6.15 -28.90
C LEU A 280 -12.24 6.97 -27.82
N ILE A 281 -11.74 8.17 -27.50
CA ILE A 281 -12.34 9.05 -26.49
C ILE A 281 -13.73 9.50 -26.95
N GLY A 282 -13.85 9.91 -28.22
CA GLY A 282 -15.15 10.31 -28.78
C GLY A 282 -16.18 9.19 -28.78
N GLU A 283 -15.75 7.95 -29.10
CA GLU A 283 -16.64 6.78 -29.07
C GLU A 283 -17.02 6.36 -27.64
N ALA A 284 -16.09 6.47 -26.68
CA ALA A 284 -16.31 6.13 -25.27
C ALA A 284 -17.32 7.04 -24.60
N PHE A 285 -17.23 8.35 -24.82
CA PHE A 285 -18.05 9.34 -24.12
C PHE A 285 -19.14 9.98 -24.98
N LYS A 286 -19.27 9.56 -26.25
CA LYS A 286 -20.31 10.02 -27.19
C LYS A 286 -20.34 11.54 -27.36
N GLN A 287 -19.16 12.14 -27.38
CA GLN A 287 -18.97 13.58 -27.58
C GLN A 287 -17.83 13.81 -28.58
N ASP A 288 -17.74 15.02 -29.12
CA ASP A 288 -16.67 15.40 -30.03
C ASP A 288 -15.32 15.42 -29.32
N ALA A 289 -14.34 14.68 -29.86
CA ALA A 289 -12.96 14.59 -29.36
C ALA A 289 -11.97 15.41 -30.21
N SER A 290 -12.47 16.28 -31.10
CA SER A 290 -11.62 17.17 -31.92
C SER A 290 -10.85 18.15 -31.03
N LYS A 291 -11.49 18.66 -29.98
CA LYS A 291 -10.86 19.41 -28.89
C LYS A 291 -10.31 18.40 -27.90
N SER A 292 -9.02 18.47 -27.58
CA SER A 292 -8.32 17.60 -26.62
C SER A 292 -8.80 17.74 -25.16
N VAL A 293 -10.00 18.30 -24.95
CA VAL A 293 -10.65 18.60 -23.68
C VAL A 293 -12.16 18.45 -23.86
N MET A 294 -12.81 17.82 -22.88
CA MET A 294 -14.27 17.68 -22.82
C MET A 294 -14.77 17.73 -21.37
N TYR A 295 -16.02 18.13 -21.17
CA TYR A 295 -16.65 18.15 -19.84
C TYR A 295 -17.64 16.99 -19.71
N LEU A 296 -17.52 16.24 -18.60
CA LEU A 296 -18.31 15.06 -18.29
C LEU A 296 -19.12 15.30 -17.00
N PRO A 297 -20.38 15.74 -17.10
CA PRO A 297 -21.23 15.95 -15.93
C PRO A 297 -21.51 14.62 -15.21
N GLY A 298 -21.46 14.61 -13.88
CA GLY A 298 -21.72 13.43 -13.06
C GLY A 298 -20.58 12.42 -12.99
N VAL A 299 -19.46 12.66 -13.68
CA VAL A 299 -18.29 11.77 -13.69
C VAL A 299 -17.31 12.19 -12.60
N MET A 300 -17.12 11.32 -11.62
CA MET A 300 -16.26 11.54 -10.45
C MET A 300 -15.26 10.40 -10.22
N SER A 301 -15.53 9.21 -10.78
CA SER A 301 -14.75 8.00 -10.52
C SER A 301 -14.03 7.50 -11.77
N ARG A 302 -12.69 7.54 -11.76
CA ARG A 302 -11.86 6.88 -12.78
C ARG A 302 -12.26 5.41 -12.97
N LYS A 303 -12.29 4.61 -11.89
CA LYS A 303 -12.52 3.16 -11.94
C LYS A 303 -13.92 2.77 -12.44
N LYS A 304 -14.97 3.48 -12.03
CA LYS A 304 -16.36 3.11 -12.36
C LYS A 304 -16.89 3.79 -13.63
N GLN A 305 -16.43 5.00 -13.94
CA GLN A 305 -17.07 5.85 -14.95
C GLN A 305 -16.15 6.22 -16.14
N ILE A 306 -14.83 6.04 -16.03
CA ILE A 306 -13.88 6.32 -17.12
C ILE A 306 -13.37 5.01 -17.76
N ILE A 307 -12.86 4.09 -16.94
CA ILE A 307 -12.24 2.85 -17.45
C ILE A 307 -13.24 1.95 -18.22
N PRO A 308 -14.47 1.70 -17.74
CA PRO A 308 -15.38 0.80 -18.47
C PRO A 308 -15.78 1.33 -19.85
N PRO A 309 -16.20 2.61 -20.03
CA PRO A 309 -16.49 3.15 -21.36
C PRO A 309 -15.31 3.08 -22.34
N LEU A 310 -14.08 3.37 -21.88
CA LEU A 310 -12.87 3.23 -22.70
C LEU A 310 -12.64 1.78 -23.13
N SER A 311 -12.88 0.84 -22.22
CA SER A 311 -12.71 -0.61 -22.45
C SER A 311 -13.78 -1.19 -23.38
N GLU A 312 -14.96 -0.58 -23.46
CA GLU A 312 -16.00 -0.94 -24.41
C GLU A 312 -15.75 -0.31 -25.79
N ALA A 313 -15.34 0.96 -25.82
CA ALA A 313 -15.07 1.68 -27.06
C ALA A 313 -13.91 1.04 -27.86
N VAL A 314 -12.86 0.55 -27.18
CA VAL A 314 -11.73 -0.08 -27.87
C VAL A 314 -12.10 -1.37 -28.59
N LYS A 315 -13.19 -2.06 -28.19
CA LYS A 315 -13.67 -3.27 -28.88
C LYS A 315 -14.33 -2.97 -30.22
N LYS A 316 -14.64 -1.70 -30.50
CA LYS A 316 -15.30 -1.23 -31.72
C LYS A 316 -14.31 -0.60 -32.71
N LEU A 317 -13.03 -0.50 -32.32
CA LEU A 317 -11.91 -0.03 -33.13
C LEU A 317 -11.13 -1.23 -33.68
#